data_AF-A0A8S0FN29-F1
#
_entry.id   AF-A0A8S0FN29-F1
#
_cell.length_a   1.000
_cell.length_b   1.000
_cell.length_c   1.000
_cell.angle_alpha   90.00
_cell.angle_beta   90.00
_cell.angle_gamma   90.00
#
_symmetry.space_group_name_H-M   'P 1'
#
loop_
_entity.id
_entity.type
_entity.pdbx_description
1 polymer ?
#
loop_
_entity_poly.entity_id
_entity_poly.type
_entity_poly.pdbx_seq_one_letter_code
_entity_poly.pdbx_strand_id
1 'polypeptide(L)'
;MLIEEARLIAPGADGVKMQCDLLSCQNAGWQGVTLNTTRGHFYRAALEGLTTQLQRNLQMLEKIGHFKASELLLVGGGSRNTLWNQIKANMLDIPVKVLDDAETTVAGAALFGWYGVGEFNSPEEARAQIHYQYRYFYPQTEPEFIEEV
;
A
#
# COMPACT_ATOMS: atom_id res chain seq x y z
N MET A 1 20.04 0.75 2.22
CA MET A 1 18.84 1.49 2.68
C MET A 1 17.92 0.52 3.42
N LEU A 2 17.08 1.00 4.36
CA LEU A 2 16.20 0.12 5.17
C LEU A 2 15.26 -0.77 4.34
N ILE A 3 14.79 -0.27 3.19
CA ILE A 3 13.93 -1.03 2.27
C ILE A 3 14.68 -2.27 1.76
N GLU A 4 15.93 -2.12 1.32
CA GLU A 4 16.74 -3.24 0.82
C GLU A 4 17.12 -4.21 1.93
N GLU A 5 17.42 -3.71 3.14
CA GLU A 5 17.65 -4.59 4.30
C GLU A 5 16.43 -5.45 4.62
N ALA A 6 15.21 -4.90 4.49
CA ALA A 6 13.97 -5.61 4.73
C ALA A 6 13.55 -6.53 3.58
N ARG A 7 13.94 -6.20 2.34
CA ARG A 7 13.69 -7.04 1.16
C ARG A 7 14.32 -8.42 1.32
N LEU A 8 15.49 -8.48 1.95
CA LEU A 8 16.24 -9.72 2.22
C LEU A 8 15.64 -10.56 3.36
N ILE A 9 14.74 -10.00 4.17
CA ILE A 9 14.08 -10.73 5.26
C ILE A 9 12.87 -11.47 4.71
N ALA A 10 12.66 -12.73 5.09
CA ALA A 10 11.51 -13.51 4.64
C ALA A 10 10.17 -12.94 5.15
N PRO A 11 9.03 -13.25 4.48
CA PRO A 11 7.71 -12.95 5.01
C PRO A 11 7.52 -13.44 6.46
N GLY A 12 6.90 -12.61 7.31
CA GLY A 12 6.75 -12.88 8.74
C GLY A 12 7.90 -12.40 9.61
N ALA A 13 8.92 -11.76 9.01
CA ALA A 13 10.05 -11.10 9.66
C ALA A 13 10.71 -11.95 10.76
N ASP A 14 10.87 -13.25 10.51
CA ASP A 14 11.44 -14.25 11.43
C ASP A 14 10.84 -14.20 12.84
N GLY A 15 9.53 -13.97 12.92
CA GLY A 15 8.77 -13.96 14.17
C GLY A 15 8.67 -12.59 14.84
N VAL A 16 9.36 -11.57 14.33
CA VAL A 16 9.24 -10.19 14.80
C VAL A 16 7.92 -9.61 14.30
N LYS A 17 7.11 -9.08 15.21
CA LYS A 17 5.81 -8.46 14.89
C LYS A 17 5.74 -7.05 15.42
N MET A 18 5.10 -6.15 14.68
CA MET A 18 4.82 -4.80 15.15
C MET A 18 3.33 -4.64 15.46
N GLN A 19 3.01 -4.19 16.67
CA GLN A 19 1.71 -3.63 17.01
C GLN A 19 1.73 -2.12 16.71
N CYS A 20 1.08 -1.70 15.63
CA CYS A 20 1.25 -0.33 15.11
C CYS A 20 0.30 0.72 15.70
N ASP A 21 -0.49 0.40 16.73
CA ASP A 21 -1.39 1.38 17.38
C ASP A 21 -0.63 2.31 18.35
N LEU A 22 0.32 3.06 17.80
CA LEU A 22 1.26 3.91 18.55
C LEU A 22 0.58 5.12 19.21
N LEU A 23 -0.62 5.51 18.75
CA LEU A 23 -1.36 6.65 19.28
C LEU A 23 -2.23 6.26 20.47
N SER A 24 -2.81 5.06 20.46
CA SER A 24 -3.86 4.67 21.41
C SER A 24 -3.41 3.58 22.38
N CYS A 25 -2.32 2.86 22.09
CA CYS A 25 -1.86 1.74 22.90
C CYS A 25 -0.45 1.98 23.46
N GLN A 26 -0.34 2.06 24.80
CA GLN A 26 0.96 2.22 25.48
C GLN A 26 1.91 1.02 25.27
N ASN A 27 1.36 -0.15 24.92
CA ASN A 27 2.13 -1.37 24.66
C ASN A 27 2.34 -1.61 23.15
N ALA A 28 2.07 -0.61 22.31
CA ALA A 28 2.44 -0.67 20.91
C ALA A 28 3.96 -0.70 20.73
N GLY A 29 4.43 -1.37 19.69
CA GLY A 29 5.85 -1.61 19.47
C GLY A 29 6.12 -3.00 18.91
N TRP A 30 7.39 -3.40 18.96
CA TRP A 30 7.83 -4.68 18.43
C TRP A 30 7.86 -5.76 19.50
N GLN A 31 7.45 -6.95 19.11
CA GLN A 31 7.45 -8.16 19.92
C GLN A 31 8.17 -9.27 19.15
N GLY A 32 8.70 -10.27 19.88
CA GLY A 32 9.43 -11.40 19.27
C GLY A 32 10.88 -11.10 18.88
N VAL A 33 11.46 -10.02 19.41
CA VAL A 33 12.85 -9.63 19.14
C VAL A 33 13.84 -10.61 19.79
N THR A 34 14.88 -10.98 19.04
CA THR A 34 15.99 -11.84 19.46
C THR A 34 17.34 -11.17 19.18
N LEU A 35 18.45 -11.79 19.61
CA LEU A 35 19.81 -11.28 19.32
C LEU A 35 20.13 -11.26 17.81
N ASN A 36 19.41 -12.03 16.99
CA ASN A 36 19.58 -12.07 15.54
C ASN A 36 18.75 -11.01 14.81
N THR A 37 17.90 -10.27 15.52
CA THR A 37 17.02 -9.26 14.92
C THR A 37 17.82 -8.07 14.41
N THR A 38 17.65 -7.74 13.13
CA THR A 38 18.31 -6.60 12.47
C THR A 38 17.32 -5.46 12.21
N ARG A 39 17.84 -4.29 11.80
CA ARG A 39 17.04 -3.14 11.36
C ARG A 39 16.06 -3.50 10.24
N GLY A 40 16.45 -4.40 9.33
CA GLY A 40 15.58 -4.94 8.27
C GLY A 40 14.35 -5.68 8.82
N HIS A 41 14.51 -6.45 9.91
CA HIS A 41 13.38 -7.15 10.55
C HIS A 41 12.39 -6.17 11.15
N PHE A 42 12.87 -5.15 11.87
CA PHE A 42 12.01 -4.11 12.44
C PHE A 42 11.20 -3.39 11.37
N TYR A 43 11.85 -3.03 10.26
CA TYR A 43 11.20 -2.37 9.14
C TYR A 43 10.18 -3.29 8.44
N ARG A 44 10.54 -4.54 8.13
CA ARG A 44 9.61 -5.51 7.53
C ARG A 44 8.39 -5.76 8.40
N ALA A 45 8.61 -6.01 9.70
CA ALA A 45 7.54 -6.22 10.67
C ALA A 45 6.59 -5.01 10.77
N ALA A 46 7.10 -3.79 10.59
CA ALA A 46 6.27 -2.59 10.54
C ALA A 46 5.37 -2.56 9.30
N LEU A 47 5.93 -2.86 8.12
CA LEU A 47 5.15 -2.92 6.87
C LEU A 47 4.07 -4.01 6.92
N GLU A 48 4.42 -5.21 7.40
CA GLU A 48 3.48 -6.33 7.55
C GLU A 48 2.42 -6.04 8.63
N GLY A 49 2.80 -5.39 9.74
CA GLY A 49 1.88 -4.96 10.80
C GLY A 49 0.85 -3.94 10.31
N LEU A 50 1.30 -2.91 9.56
CA LEU A 50 0.40 -1.94 8.95
C LEU A 50 -0.52 -2.60 7.91
N THR A 51 0.00 -3.53 7.13
CA THR A 51 -0.78 -4.28 6.14
C THR A 51 -1.83 -5.19 6.79
N THR A 52 -1.51 -5.77 7.95
CA THR A 52 -2.48 -6.54 8.75
C THR A 52 -3.64 -5.66 9.21
N GLN A 53 -3.38 -4.41 9.61
CA GLN A 53 -4.45 -3.48 9.97
C GLN A 53 -5.29 -3.10 8.75
N LEU A 54 -4.65 -2.83 7.62
CA LEU A 54 -5.33 -2.58 6.35
C LEU A 54 -6.23 -3.75 5.96
N GLN A 55 -5.77 -4.99 6.09
CA GLN A 55 -6.55 -6.19 5.79
C GLN A 55 -7.82 -6.26 6.66
N ARG A 56 -7.71 -6.01 7.96
CA ARG A 56 -8.86 -5.98 8.88
C ARG A 56 -9.86 -4.89 8.51
N ASN A 57 -9.37 -3.70 8.17
CA ASN A 57 -10.22 -2.58 7.75
C ASN A 57 -10.93 -2.90 6.42
N LEU A 58 -10.23 -3.50 5.47
CA LEU A 58 -10.80 -3.93 4.20
C LEU A 58 -11.90 -4.97 4.41
N GLN A 59 -11.65 -6.01 5.20
CA GLN A 59 -12.65 -7.03 5.54
C GLN A 59 -13.90 -6.42 6.20
N MET A 60 -13.71 -5.42 7.07
CA MET A 60 -14.82 -4.69 7.67
C MET A 60 -15.62 -3.90 6.63
N LEU A 61 -14.94 -3.17 5.74
CA LEU A 61 -15.59 -2.42 4.67
C LEU A 61 -16.36 -3.32 3.70
N GLU A 62 -15.76 -4.43 3.27
CA GLU A 62 -16.42 -5.43 2.42
C GLU A 62 -17.70 -5.98 3.06
N LYS A 63 -17.65 -6.27 4.36
CA LYS A 63 -18.79 -6.77 5.11
C LYS A 63 -19.93 -5.75 5.20
N ILE A 64 -19.60 -4.47 5.46
CA ILE A 64 -20.59 -3.40 5.60
C ILE A 64 -21.17 -3.01 4.23
N GLY A 65 -20.31 -2.90 3.22
CA GLY A 65 -20.71 -2.46 1.87
C GLY A 65 -21.20 -3.58 0.96
N HIS A 66 -21.21 -4.84 1.43
CA HIS A 66 -21.64 -6.01 0.65
C HIS A 66 -20.91 -6.14 -0.70
N PHE A 67 -19.59 -5.90 -0.72
CA PHE A 67 -18.76 -6.02 -1.92
C PHE A 67 -17.51 -6.86 -1.65
N LYS A 68 -16.82 -7.22 -2.73
CA LYS A 68 -15.47 -7.79 -2.69
C LYS A 68 -14.52 -6.91 -3.49
N ALA A 69 -13.42 -6.51 -2.87
CA ALA A 69 -12.41 -5.72 -3.56
C ALA A 69 -11.71 -6.59 -4.60
N SER A 70 -11.65 -6.10 -5.84
CA SER A 70 -10.93 -6.75 -6.93
C SER A 70 -9.52 -6.19 -7.12
N GLU A 71 -9.25 -4.98 -6.65
CA GLU A 71 -7.94 -4.32 -6.69
C GLU A 71 -7.83 -3.26 -5.60
N LEU A 72 -6.58 -2.92 -5.23
CA LEU A 72 -6.26 -1.80 -4.34
C LEU A 72 -5.51 -0.71 -5.12
N LEU A 73 -6.14 0.46 -5.28
CA LEU A 73 -5.49 1.64 -5.85
C LEU A 73 -4.69 2.40 -4.78
N LEU A 74 -3.38 2.57 -5.00
CA LEU A 74 -2.48 3.33 -4.13
C LEU A 74 -2.06 4.66 -4.77
N VAL A 75 -2.10 5.69 -3.94
CA VAL A 75 -1.67 7.06 -4.25
C VAL A 75 -0.86 7.63 -3.07
N GLY A 76 -0.13 8.72 -3.29
CA GLY A 76 0.59 9.44 -2.25
C GLY A 76 1.92 8.79 -1.84
N GLY A 77 2.61 9.35 -0.84
CA GLY A 77 4.02 9.02 -0.54
C GLY A 77 4.31 7.54 -0.25
N GLY A 78 3.37 6.82 0.36
CA GLY A 78 3.51 5.39 0.64
C GLY A 78 3.54 4.51 -0.61
N SER A 79 3.04 5.00 -1.75
CA SER A 79 3.02 4.27 -3.03
C SER A 79 4.42 4.10 -3.63
N ARG A 80 5.40 4.91 -3.23
CA ARG A 80 6.80 4.82 -3.71
C ARG A 80 7.55 3.62 -3.13
N ASN A 81 7.05 3.03 -2.05
CA ASN A 81 7.67 1.87 -1.41
C ASN A 81 7.25 0.57 -2.10
N THR A 82 8.04 0.16 -3.10
CA THR A 82 7.78 -1.04 -3.91
C THR A 82 7.69 -2.32 -3.08
N LEU A 83 8.55 -2.49 -2.08
CA LEU A 83 8.49 -3.62 -1.14
C LEU A 83 7.13 -3.66 -0.42
N TRP A 84 6.68 -2.52 0.12
CA TRP A 84 5.41 -2.47 0.83
C TRP A 84 4.22 -2.68 -0.11
N ASN A 85 4.30 -2.27 -1.37
CA ASN A 85 3.25 -2.53 -2.34
C ASN A 85 3.12 -4.03 -2.63
N GLN A 86 4.25 -4.73 -2.79
CA GLN A 86 4.26 -6.19 -2.96
C GLN A 86 3.75 -6.91 -1.70
N ILE A 87 4.14 -6.47 -0.49
CA ILE A 87 3.62 -7.01 0.77
C ILE A 87 2.09 -6.87 0.84
N LYS A 88 1.54 -5.71 0.45
CA LYS A 88 0.08 -5.51 0.38
C LYS A 88 -0.58 -6.47 -0.60
N ALA A 89 -0.05 -6.59 -1.82
CA ALA A 89 -0.62 -7.49 -2.82
C ALA A 89 -0.65 -8.94 -2.32
N ASN A 90 0.45 -9.43 -1.74
CA ASN A 90 0.56 -10.79 -1.23
C ASN A 90 -0.35 -11.05 -0.02
N MET A 91 -0.41 -10.12 0.95
CA MET A 91 -1.21 -10.32 2.17
C MET A 91 -2.70 -10.11 1.96
N LEU A 92 -3.10 -9.21 1.04
CA LEU A 92 -4.50 -8.94 0.74
C LEU A 92 -5.07 -9.89 -0.32
N ASP A 93 -4.19 -10.61 -1.03
CA ASP A 93 -4.54 -11.52 -2.13
C ASP A 93 -5.35 -10.83 -3.25
N ILE A 94 -5.02 -9.56 -3.53
CA ILE A 94 -5.59 -8.76 -4.61
C ILE A 94 -4.49 -7.93 -5.30
N PRO A 95 -4.62 -7.62 -6.60
CA PRO A 95 -3.73 -6.71 -7.30
C PRO A 95 -3.65 -5.35 -6.62
N VAL A 96 -2.44 -4.80 -6.55
CA VAL A 96 -2.17 -3.43 -6.11
C VAL A 96 -1.82 -2.60 -7.33
N LYS A 97 -2.66 -1.61 -7.63
CA LYS A 97 -2.49 -0.64 -8.70
C LYS A 97 -1.91 0.64 -8.13
N VAL A 98 -0.71 1.02 -8.53
CA VAL A 98 -0.01 2.21 -8.03
C VAL A 98 -0.06 3.26 -9.12
N LEU A 99 -0.59 4.44 -8.79
CA LEU A 99 -0.51 5.58 -9.68
C LEU A 99 0.88 6.23 -9.55
N ASP A 100 1.55 6.41 -10.68
CA ASP A 100 2.88 7.04 -10.77
C ASP A 100 2.80 8.56 -10.96
N ASP A 101 1.87 9.20 -10.24
CA ASP A 101 1.66 10.65 -10.27
C ASP A 101 1.54 11.20 -8.85
N ALA A 102 2.28 12.26 -8.55
CA ALA A 102 2.42 12.80 -7.20
C ALA A 102 1.19 13.63 -6.73
N GLU A 103 0.36 14.12 -7.65
CA GLU A 103 -0.57 15.24 -7.40
C GLU A 103 -2.05 14.89 -7.70
N THR A 104 -2.55 13.80 -7.13
CA THR A 104 -3.92 13.31 -7.42
C THR A 104 -5.03 14.18 -6.87
N THR A 105 -4.84 14.76 -5.68
CA THR A 105 -5.87 15.56 -5.01
C THR A 105 -6.14 16.85 -5.77
N VAL A 106 -5.09 17.59 -6.14
CA VAL A 106 -5.23 18.83 -6.91
C VAL A 106 -5.73 18.56 -8.33
N ALA A 107 -5.28 17.47 -8.97
CA ALA A 107 -5.79 17.07 -10.27
C ALA A 107 -7.30 16.79 -10.21
N GLY A 108 -7.78 16.05 -9.20
CA GLY A 108 -9.20 15.82 -8.98
C GLY A 108 -10.00 17.11 -8.82
N ALA A 109 -9.51 18.05 -8.01
CA ALA A 109 -10.17 19.35 -7.82
C ALA A 109 -10.25 20.15 -9.13
N ALA A 110 -9.17 20.16 -9.93
CA ALA A 110 -9.15 20.82 -11.24
C ALA A 110 -10.15 20.22 -12.24
N LEU A 111 -10.29 18.89 -12.25
CA LEU A 111 -11.26 18.18 -13.09
C LEU A 111 -12.70 18.61 -12.78
N PHE A 112 -13.06 18.71 -11.50
CA PHE A 112 -14.36 19.23 -11.08
C PHE A 112 -14.50 20.73 -11.40
N GLY A 113 -13.41 21.50 -11.33
CA GLY A 113 -13.38 22.91 -11.74
C GLY A 113 -13.72 23.10 -13.22
N TRP A 114 -13.15 22.29 -14.11
CA TRP A 114 -13.46 22.34 -15.54
C TRP A 114 -14.91 21.98 -15.86
N TYR A 115 -15.45 20.95 -15.19
CA TYR A 115 -16.88 20.66 -15.26
C TYR A 115 -17.72 21.87 -14.78
N GLY A 116 -17.33 22.50 -13.66
CA GLY A 116 -18.06 23.64 -13.10
C GLY A 116 -18.12 24.88 -14.00
N VAL A 117 -17.14 25.08 -14.88
CA VAL A 117 -17.14 26.18 -15.86
C VAL A 117 -17.76 25.80 -17.22
N GLY A 118 -18.24 24.56 -17.36
CA GLY A 118 -18.88 24.06 -18.58
C GLY A 118 -17.91 23.65 -19.69
N GLU A 119 -16.62 23.50 -19.40
CA GLU A 119 -15.62 23.03 -20.37
C GLU A 119 -15.84 21.56 -20.73
N PHE A 120 -16.30 20.75 -19.77
CA PHE A 120 -16.70 19.36 -19.97
C PHE A 120 -18.12 19.11 -19.45
N ASN A 121 -18.82 18.14 -20.02
CA ASN A 121 -20.20 17.80 -19.67
C ASN A 121 -20.27 16.93 -18.39
N SER A 122 -19.14 16.33 -17.96
CA SER A 122 -19.03 15.66 -16.68
C SER A 122 -17.59 15.60 -16.15
N PRO A 123 -17.39 15.35 -14.83
CA PRO A 123 -16.07 15.08 -14.27
C PRO A 123 -15.38 13.86 -14.91
N GLU A 124 -16.13 12.86 -15.36
CA GLU A 124 -15.61 11.67 -16.05
C GLU A 124 -15.05 12.02 -17.43
N GLU A 125 -15.73 12.91 -18.17
CA GLU A 125 -15.25 13.40 -19.46
C GLU A 125 -13.95 14.20 -19.28
N ALA A 126 -13.89 15.06 -18.28
CA ALA A 126 -12.66 15.78 -17.91
C ALA A 126 -11.54 14.80 -17.52
N ARG A 127 -11.86 13.78 -16.72
CA ARG A 127 -10.91 12.73 -16.31
C ARG A 127 -10.37 12.00 -17.53
N ALA A 128 -11.17 11.71 -18.55
CA ALA A 128 -10.74 10.98 -19.74
C ALA A 128 -9.63 11.71 -20.54
N GLN A 129 -9.48 13.03 -20.37
CA GLN A 129 -8.40 13.80 -21.00
C GLN A 129 -7.02 13.56 -20.36
N ILE A 130 -6.98 12.99 -19.14
CA ILE A 130 -5.75 12.73 -18.40
C ILE A 130 -5.26 11.30 -18.63
N HIS A 131 -4.01 11.15 -19.06
CA HIS A 131 -3.37 9.86 -19.24
C HIS A 131 -2.52 9.53 -18.01
N TYR A 132 -3.11 8.80 -17.07
CA TYR A 132 -2.42 8.31 -15.89
C TYR A 132 -1.57 7.08 -16.19
N GLN A 133 -0.36 7.05 -15.64
CA GLN A 133 0.51 5.89 -15.68
C GLN A 133 0.35 5.06 -14.41
N TYR A 134 0.18 3.75 -14.59
CA TYR A 134 -0.01 2.83 -13.49
C TYR A 134 1.04 1.74 -13.50
N ARG A 135 1.55 1.41 -12.31
CA ARG A 135 2.35 0.22 -12.05
C ARG A 135 1.52 -0.79 -11.25
N TYR A 136 1.59 -2.05 -11.63
CA TYR A 136 0.84 -3.13 -10.95
C TYR A 136 1.78 -4.04 -10.15
N PHE A 137 1.30 -4.48 -9.00
CA PHE A 137 1.91 -5.53 -8.18
C PHE A 137 0.84 -6.60 -7.96
N TYR A 138 1.10 -7.81 -8.43
CA TYR A 138 0.15 -8.93 -8.32
C TYR A 138 0.51 -9.80 -7.11
N PRO A 139 -0.47 -10.50 -6.51
CA PRO A 139 -0.17 -11.49 -5.48
C PRO A 139 0.81 -12.54 -6.02
N GLN A 140 1.86 -12.81 -5.26
CA GLN A 140 2.89 -13.78 -5.56
C GLN A 140 2.95 -14.85 -4.48
N THR A 141 3.12 -16.10 -4.89
CA THR A 141 3.34 -17.25 -3.99
C THR A 141 4.81 -17.38 -3.55
N GLU A 142 5.75 -16.82 -4.31
CA GLU A 142 7.19 -16.83 -4.00
C GLU A 142 7.77 -15.41 -4.01
N PRO A 143 8.76 -15.10 -3.15
CA PRO A 143 9.38 -13.78 -3.16
C PRO A 143 10.20 -13.58 -4.45
N GLU A 144 9.81 -12.62 -5.30
CA GLU A 144 10.66 -12.16 -6.39
C GLU A 144 11.93 -11.51 -5.82
N PHE A 145 13.08 -12.16 -6.04
CA PHE A 145 14.36 -11.50 -6.06
C PHE A 145 14.42 -10.64 -7.32
N ILE A 146 13.90 -9.42 -7.25
CA ILE A 146 14.06 -8.44 -8.33
C ILE A 146 15.53 -7.99 -8.28
N GLU A 147 16.36 -8.53 -9.18
CA GLU A 147 17.64 -7.90 -9.52
C GLU A 147 17.33 -6.51 -10.10
N GLU A 148 17.77 -5.45 -9.42
CA GLU A 148 17.65 -4.08 -9.92
C GLU A 148 18.43 -3.95 -11.24
N VAL A 149 17.76 -3.47 -12.30
CA VAL A 149 18.40 -2.94 -13.52
C VAL A 149 18.62 -1.45 -13.33
#